data_AF-A0A7M3XPI6-F1
#
_entry.id   AF-A0A7M3XPI6-F1
#
_cell.length_a   1.000
_cell.length_b   1.000
_cell.length_c   1.000
_cell.angle_alpha   90.00
_cell.angle_beta   90.00
_cell.angle_gamma   90.00
#
_symmetry.space_group_name_H-M   'P 1'
#
loop_
_entity.id
_entity.type
_entity.pdbx_description
1 polymer ?
#
loop_
_entity_poly.entity_id
_entity_poly.type
_entity_poly.pdbx_seq_one_letter_code
_entity_poly.pdbx_strand_id
1 'polypeptide(L)'
;MVEKKVSENSSLEISNLRRRWKIIFLQLISTSALLALMNRMIKLYGSCSDTFVESYDGSNYWCPSYEHTRGLIWFEEQTGSLILPDAIHGLDQTGNMSLVAPLVICAILTAIWIYTLTAKESISKNIRRIVVGGMLAWGLLPFVVSWLVAISNFGIHLPWGPTNELNHMDNLWEPLLFVIELVFLGIVFAPVLSGLMGIWGLSRKLLTWTVGYYLTVIGIHAILTFEGITESVDLGLSPLPAQIGEATLLGG
;
A
#
# COMPACT_ATOMS: atom_id res chain seq x y z
N MET A 1 -36.65 8.46 31.88
CA MET A 1 -35.93 8.43 30.58
C MET A 1 -37.00 8.42 29.49
N VAL A 2 -36.96 9.35 28.53
CA VAL A 2 -37.95 9.40 27.44
C VAL A 2 -37.39 8.66 26.23
N GLU A 3 -38.06 7.58 25.84
CA GLU A 3 -37.69 6.79 24.66
C GLU A 3 -38.08 7.56 23.39
N LYS A 4 -37.10 8.19 22.74
CA LYS A 4 -37.31 8.91 21.48
C LYS A 4 -37.56 7.89 20.36
N LYS A 5 -38.83 7.66 20.05
CA LYS A 5 -39.27 6.87 18.89
C LYS A 5 -38.89 7.61 17.60
N VAL A 6 -37.77 7.22 16.99
CA VAL A 6 -37.27 7.80 15.73
C VAL A 6 -38.17 7.34 14.59
N SER A 7 -38.69 8.28 13.79
CA SER A 7 -39.50 7.97 12.61
C SER A 7 -38.63 7.50 11.45
N GLU A 8 -39.16 6.57 10.63
CA GLU A 8 -38.39 5.91 9.56
C GLU A 8 -37.91 6.85 8.44
N ASN A 9 -38.43 8.09 8.39
CA ASN A 9 -38.12 9.07 7.36
C ASN A 9 -37.21 10.23 7.83
N SER A 10 -36.69 10.23 9.07
CA SER A 10 -35.69 11.22 9.47
C SER A 10 -34.31 10.85 8.90
N SER A 11 -33.70 11.75 8.12
CA SER A 11 -32.32 11.64 7.63
C SER A 11 -31.37 11.12 8.71
N LEU A 12 -30.89 9.88 8.53
CA LEU A 12 -30.12 9.16 9.55
C LEU A 12 -28.69 9.69 9.63
N GLU A 13 -28.39 10.49 10.64
CA GLU A 13 -27.01 10.84 10.98
C GLU A 13 -26.18 9.56 11.20
N ILE A 14 -25.07 9.44 10.46
CA ILE A 14 -24.19 8.26 10.42
C ILE A 14 -23.69 7.86 11.83
N SER A 15 -23.52 8.86 12.72
CA SER A 15 -23.18 8.70 14.14
C SER A 15 -24.13 7.78 14.91
N ASN A 16 -25.44 7.87 14.64
CA ASN A 16 -26.49 7.14 15.35
C ASN A 16 -26.66 5.70 14.81
N LEU A 17 -26.34 5.45 13.54
CA LEU A 17 -26.29 4.09 12.99
C LEU A 17 -25.14 3.28 13.61
N ARG A 18 -23.93 3.87 13.65
CA ARG A 18 -22.70 3.18 14.09
C ARG A 18 -22.71 2.76 15.58
N ARG A 19 -23.64 3.28 16.39
CA ARG A 19 -23.85 2.88 17.80
C ARG A 19 -24.74 1.63 17.98
N ARG A 20 -25.33 1.08 16.91
CA ARG A 20 -26.13 -0.16 17.01
C ARG A 20 -25.19 -1.37 17.04
N TRP A 21 -25.22 -2.16 18.11
CA TRP A 21 -24.44 -3.40 18.28
C TRP A 21 -24.47 -4.34 17.06
N LYS A 22 -25.63 -4.46 16.40
CA LYS A 22 -25.79 -5.27 15.17
C LYS A 22 -24.87 -4.82 14.03
N ILE A 23 -24.59 -3.52 13.90
CA ILE A 23 -23.73 -2.96 12.86
C ILE A 23 -22.26 -3.18 13.22
N ILE A 24 -21.86 -2.95 14.48
CA ILE A 24 -20.49 -3.20 14.97
C ILE A 24 -20.12 -4.67 14.77
N PHE A 25 -21.03 -5.60 15.10
CA PHE A 25 -20.82 -7.04 14.90
C PHE A 25 -20.56 -7.40 13.43
N LEU A 26 -21.36 -6.86 12.50
CA LEU A 26 -21.14 -7.04 11.05
C LEU A 26 -19.82 -6.42 10.57
N GLN A 27 -19.41 -5.28 11.13
CA GLN A 27 -18.13 -4.63 10.81
C GLN A 27 -16.94 -5.47 11.28
N LEU A 28 -17.02 -6.09 12.47
CA LEU A 28 -16.00 -7.01 12.96
C LEU A 28 -15.89 -8.27 12.10
N ILE A 29 -17.03 -8.91 11.77
CA ILE A 29 -17.05 -10.08 10.86
C ILE A 29 -16.45 -9.71 9.49
N SER A 30 -16.87 -8.58 8.91
CA SER A 30 -16.37 -8.16 7.60
C SER A 30 -14.89 -7.80 7.63
N THR A 31 -14.37 -7.27 8.75
CA THR A 31 -12.94 -7.01 8.94
C THR A 31 -12.17 -8.33 9.01
N SER A 32 -12.66 -9.30 9.78
CA SER A 32 -12.07 -10.65 9.84
C SER A 32 -12.06 -11.35 8.48
N ALA A 33 -13.14 -11.22 7.70
CA ALA A 33 -13.23 -11.76 6.35
C ALA A 33 -12.23 -11.10 5.37
N LEU A 34 -12.04 -9.77 5.48
CA LEU A 34 -11.05 -9.03 4.68
C LEU A 34 -9.61 -9.49 4.98
N LEU A 35 -9.27 -9.67 6.26
CA LEU A 35 -7.95 -10.15 6.67
C LEU A 35 -7.74 -11.63 6.29
N ALA A 36 -8.79 -12.46 6.39
CA ALA A 36 -8.75 -13.84 5.92
C ALA A 36 -8.54 -13.94 4.40
N LEU A 37 -9.18 -13.06 3.62
CA LEU A 37 -8.97 -12.96 2.18
C LEU A 37 -7.54 -12.54 1.84
N MET A 38 -6.99 -11.53 2.52
CA MET A 38 -5.60 -11.12 2.33
C MET A 38 -4.61 -12.25 2.65
N ASN A 39 -4.79 -12.94 3.78
CA ASN A 39 -3.98 -14.10 4.16
C ASN A 39 -4.09 -15.23 3.12
N ARG A 40 -5.26 -15.45 2.51
CA ARG A 40 -5.44 -16.41 1.41
C ARG A 40 -4.73 -15.97 0.13
N MET A 41 -4.75 -14.67 -0.20
CA MET A 41 -4.02 -14.12 -1.34
C MET A 41 -2.50 -14.33 -1.17
N ILE A 42 -1.94 -13.99 -0.01
CA ILE A 42 -0.51 -14.13 0.26
C ILE A 42 -0.08 -15.61 0.22
N LYS A 43 -0.89 -16.52 0.78
CA LYS A 43 -0.61 -17.96 0.74
C LYS A 43 -0.70 -18.63 -0.64
N LEU A 44 -1.34 -17.99 -1.62
CA LEU A 44 -1.49 -18.53 -2.97
C LEU A 44 -0.62 -17.82 -4.01
N TYR A 45 -0.36 -16.52 -3.80
CA TYR A 45 0.24 -15.62 -4.79
C TYR A 45 1.43 -14.82 -4.23
N GLY A 46 1.78 -14.99 -2.95
CA GLY A 46 2.86 -14.24 -2.30
C GLY A 46 4.27 -14.80 -2.55
N SER A 47 4.42 -16.14 -2.62
CA SER A 47 5.71 -16.77 -2.88
C SER A 47 6.07 -16.76 -4.37
N CYS A 48 7.30 -16.35 -4.66
CA CYS A 48 7.92 -16.59 -5.96
C CYS A 48 8.36 -18.07 -6.06
N SER A 49 8.54 -18.60 -7.27
CA SER A 49 8.91 -20.01 -7.47
C SER A 49 10.33 -20.29 -6.98
N ASP A 50 10.51 -21.42 -6.29
CA ASP A 50 11.81 -21.81 -5.72
C ASP A 50 12.90 -21.90 -6.81
N THR A 51 12.55 -22.43 -7.99
CA THR A 51 13.42 -22.51 -9.17
C THR A 51 13.93 -21.15 -9.66
N PHE A 52 13.15 -20.08 -9.47
CA PHE A 52 13.53 -18.72 -9.82
C PHE A 52 14.40 -18.08 -8.72
N VAL A 53 14.19 -18.43 -7.45
CA VAL A 53 15.10 -17.98 -6.37
C VAL A 53 16.47 -18.64 -6.51
N GLU A 54 16.51 -19.92 -6.90
CA GLU A 54 17.74 -20.67 -7.15
C GLU A 54 18.49 -20.22 -8.41
N SER A 55 17.79 -19.87 -9.50
CA SER A 55 18.44 -19.46 -10.76
C SER A 55 19.19 -18.13 -10.69
N TYR A 56 18.85 -17.28 -9.70
CA TYR A 56 19.51 -15.99 -9.42
C TYR A 56 20.49 -16.03 -8.23
N ASP A 57 20.97 -17.22 -7.84
CA ASP A 57 22.00 -17.44 -6.79
C ASP A 57 21.69 -16.72 -5.46
N GLY A 58 20.41 -16.68 -5.09
CA GLY A 58 19.95 -16.02 -3.86
C GLY A 58 19.96 -14.48 -3.87
N SER A 59 20.30 -13.82 -5.00
CA SER A 59 20.11 -12.38 -5.14
C SER A 59 18.62 -12.01 -5.10
N ASN A 60 18.27 -10.84 -4.57
CA ASN A 60 16.87 -10.43 -4.37
C ASN A 60 16.25 -9.90 -5.66
N TYR A 61 16.20 -10.73 -6.70
CA TYR A 61 15.57 -10.36 -7.96
C TYR A 61 14.06 -10.08 -7.78
N TRP A 62 13.56 -9.02 -8.40
CA TRP A 62 12.17 -8.61 -8.32
C TRP A 62 11.25 -9.60 -9.03
N CYS A 63 10.27 -10.12 -8.30
CA CYS A 63 9.17 -10.93 -8.84
C CYS A 63 7.83 -10.23 -8.52
N PRO A 64 6.85 -10.25 -9.44
CA PRO A 64 5.54 -9.58 -9.27
C PRO A 64 4.59 -10.39 -8.37
N SER A 65 5.09 -10.93 -7.26
CA SER A 65 4.27 -11.65 -6.28
C SER A 65 3.50 -10.69 -5.36
N TYR A 66 2.56 -11.24 -4.60
CA TYR A 66 1.75 -10.48 -3.65
C TYR A 66 2.44 -10.25 -2.28
N GLU A 67 3.70 -10.68 -2.12
CA GLU A 67 4.51 -10.40 -0.92
C GLU A 67 5.27 -9.08 -1.10
N HIS A 68 5.15 -8.15 -0.13
CA HIS A 68 5.75 -6.82 -0.23
C HIS A 68 7.24 -6.78 0.13
N THR A 69 7.73 -7.74 0.92
CA THR A 69 9.10 -7.73 1.47
C THR A 69 10.16 -7.85 0.38
N ARG A 70 10.08 -8.86 -0.51
CA ARG A 70 11.10 -9.09 -1.56
C ARG A 70 11.24 -7.91 -2.50
N GLY A 71 10.13 -7.27 -2.88
CA GLY A 71 10.16 -6.08 -3.74
C GLY A 71 10.70 -4.82 -3.06
N LEU A 72 10.54 -4.70 -1.73
CA LEU A 72 11.19 -3.64 -0.94
C LEU A 72 12.69 -3.87 -0.80
N ILE A 73 13.14 -5.10 -0.58
CA ILE A 73 14.57 -5.45 -0.51
C ILE A 73 15.24 -5.21 -1.88
N TRP A 74 14.60 -5.63 -2.97
CA TRP A 74 15.07 -5.30 -4.32
C TRP A 74 15.17 -3.78 -4.53
N PHE A 75 14.16 -3.02 -4.08
CA PHE A 75 14.16 -1.57 -4.20
C PHE A 75 15.30 -0.93 -3.39
N GLU A 76 15.53 -1.39 -2.16
CA GLU A 76 16.67 -1.00 -1.32
C GLU A 76 18.02 -1.26 -2.00
N GLU A 77 18.19 -2.42 -2.64
CA GLU A 77 19.40 -2.74 -3.42
C GLU A 77 19.61 -1.79 -4.61
N GLN A 78 18.53 -1.26 -5.22
CA GLN A 78 18.63 -0.30 -6.33
C GLN A 78 18.79 1.16 -5.88
N THR A 79 18.24 1.55 -4.73
CA THR A 79 18.26 2.95 -4.23
C THR A 79 19.36 3.20 -3.20
N GLY A 80 19.93 2.14 -2.63
CA GLY A 80 20.93 2.17 -1.56
C GLY A 80 20.37 2.34 -0.15
N SER A 81 19.07 2.66 -0.01
CA SER A 81 18.38 2.76 1.27
C SER A 81 16.86 2.89 1.12
N LEU A 82 16.14 2.52 2.19
CA LEU A 82 14.73 2.84 2.43
C LEU A 82 14.60 4.06 3.36
N ILE A 83 13.48 4.81 3.26
CA ILE A 83 13.23 6.02 4.05
C ILE A 83 12.36 5.70 5.28
N LEU A 84 11.39 4.81 5.13
CA LEU A 84 10.62 4.25 6.25
C LEU A 84 11.45 3.17 6.96
N PRO A 85 11.47 3.14 8.31
CA PRO A 85 12.14 2.09 9.07
C PRO A 85 11.65 0.67 8.75
N ASP A 86 12.55 -0.31 8.81
CA ASP A 86 12.28 -1.74 8.56
C ASP A 86 11.11 -2.28 9.38
N ALA A 87 10.94 -1.83 10.62
CA ALA A 87 9.84 -2.20 11.51
C ALA A 87 8.46 -1.68 11.04
N ILE A 88 8.41 -0.66 10.18
CA ILE A 88 7.18 -0.20 9.50
C ILE A 88 6.89 -1.08 8.29
N HIS A 89 7.92 -1.47 7.54
CA HIS A 89 7.83 -2.42 6.45
C HIS A 89 7.52 -3.86 6.91
N GLY A 90 7.94 -4.23 8.12
CA GLY A 90 7.99 -5.60 8.60
C GLY A 90 9.13 -6.43 7.99
N LEU A 91 10.21 -5.79 7.52
CA LEU A 91 11.40 -6.48 6.99
C LEU A 91 12.22 -7.18 8.10
N ASP A 92 12.04 -6.74 9.34
CA ASP A 92 12.59 -7.36 10.55
C ASP A 92 11.88 -8.68 10.94
N GLN A 93 10.82 -9.06 10.23
CA GLN A 93 9.97 -10.22 10.53
C GLN A 93 9.81 -11.16 9.33
N THR A 94 9.63 -12.45 9.59
CA THR A 94 9.46 -13.47 8.53
C THR A 94 8.03 -14.01 8.44
N GLY A 95 7.63 -14.40 7.23
CA GLY A 95 6.30 -14.95 6.95
C GLY A 95 5.17 -14.00 7.36
N ASN A 96 4.07 -14.53 7.90
CA ASN A 96 2.89 -13.74 8.26
C ASN A 96 3.13 -12.58 9.27
N MET A 97 4.27 -12.55 9.96
CA MET A 97 4.59 -11.47 10.91
C MET A 97 5.00 -10.15 10.22
N SER A 98 5.58 -10.21 9.01
CA SER A 98 5.94 -9.01 8.22
C SER A 98 4.74 -8.16 7.83
N LEU A 99 3.55 -8.75 7.84
CA LEU A 99 2.28 -8.09 7.51
C LEU A 99 1.73 -7.26 8.67
N VAL A 100 2.13 -7.55 9.91
CA VAL A 100 1.46 -7.00 11.11
C VAL A 100 1.64 -5.49 11.20
N ALA A 101 2.85 -4.98 10.99
CA ALA A 101 3.12 -3.53 11.05
C ALA A 101 2.40 -2.74 9.94
N PRO A 102 2.50 -3.10 8.64
CA PRO A 102 1.69 -2.48 7.60
C PRO A 102 0.18 -2.55 7.85
N LEU A 103 -0.34 -3.65 8.40
CA LEU A 103 -1.76 -3.79 8.74
C LEU A 103 -2.19 -2.88 9.90
N VAL A 104 -1.36 -2.72 10.93
CA VAL A 104 -1.58 -1.76 12.03
C VAL A 104 -1.60 -0.33 11.49
N ILE A 105 -0.71 0.02 10.58
CA ILE A 105 -0.72 1.33 9.90
C ILE A 105 -2.01 1.51 9.10
N CYS A 106 -2.45 0.51 8.34
CA CYS A 106 -3.73 0.56 7.63
C CYS A 106 -4.93 0.76 8.58
N ALA A 107 -4.90 0.17 9.77
CA ALA A 107 -5.92 0.37 10.80
C ALA A 107 -5.88 1.80 11.39
N ILE A 108 -4.68 2.34 11.66
CA ILE A 108 -4.48 3.72 12.13
C ILE A 108 -4.97 4.75 11.10
N LEU A 109 -4.57 4.59 9.83
CA LEU A 109 -5.02 5.43 8.72
C LEU A 109 -6.54 5.37 8.54
N THR A 110 -7.14 4.17 8.70
CA THR A 110 -8.59 4.03 8.72
C THR A 110 -9.21 4.77 9.90
N ALA A 111 -8.67 4.64 11.12
CA ALA A 111 -9.20 5.35 12.29
C ALA A 111 -9.17 6.88 12.11
N ILE A 112 -8.08 7.42 11.56
CA ILE A 112 -7.94 8.85 11.21
C ILE A 112 -8.96 9.27 10.14
N TRP A 113 -9.14 8.46 9.09
CA TRP A 113 -10.15 8.70 8.06
C TRP A 113 -11.58 8.71 8.62
N ILE A 114 -11.91 7.74 9.48
CA ILE A 114 -13.22 7.65 10.13
C ILE A 114 -13.45 8.82 11.10
N TYR A 115 -12.41 9.28 11.78
CA TYR A 115 -12.45 10.50 12.59
C TYR A 115 -12.71 11.74 11.73
N THR A 116 -11.95 11.96 10.64
CA THR A 116 -12.12 13.13 9.77
C THR A 116 -13.45 13.19 9.04
N LEU A 117 -14.09 12.03 8.77
CA LEU A 117 -15.47 11.95 8.27
C LEU A 117 -16.55 12.35 9.30
N THR A 118 -16.26 12.28 10.60
CA THR A 118 -17.20 12.62 11.69
C THR A 118 -16.88 13.94 12.39
N ALA A 119 -15.67 14.44 12.24
CA ALA A 119 -15.22 15.73 12.77
C ALA A 119 -15.88 16.91 12.03
N LYS A 120 -15.95 18.06 12.71
CA LYS A 120 -16.41 19.31 12.10
C LYS A 120 -15.54 19.67 10.90
N GLU A 121 -16.15 20.23 9.84
CA GLU A 121 -15.48 20.60 8.59
C GLU A 121 -14.19 21.43 8.81
N SER A 122 -14.19 22.35 9.78
CA SER A 122 -13.01 23.15 10.13
C SER A 122 -11.84 22.32 10.66
N ILE A 123 -12.11 21.25 11.43
CA ILE A 123 -11.09 20.33 11.95
C ILE A 123 -10.55 19.48 10.81
N SER A 124 -11.43 18.92 9.98
CA SER A 124 -11.05 18.12 8.81
C SER A 124 -10.18 18.91 7.82
N LYS A 125 -10.56 20.17 7.51
CA LYS A 125 -9.77 21.10 6.70
C LYS A 125 -8.41 21.43 7.32
N ASN A 126 -8.34 21.63 8.65
CA ASN A 126 -7.08 21.90 9.34
C ASN A 126 -6.15 20.68 9.33
N ILE A 127 -6.65 19.48 9.61
CA ILE A 127 -5.86 18.23 9.54
C ILE A 127 -5.29 18.07 8.12
N ARG A 128 -6.11 18.21 7.08
CA ARG A 128 -5.63 18.12 5.68
C ARG A 128 -4.56 19.18 5.38
N ARG A 129 -4.71 20.42 5.86
CA ARG A 129 -3.72 21.48 5.68
C ARG A 129 -2.41 21.19 6.41
N ILE A 130 -2.47 20.65 7.63
CA ILE A 130 -1.29 20.27 8.43
C ILE A 130 -0.55 19.11 7.77
N VAL A 131 -1.25 18.06 7.33
CA VAL A 131 -0.64 16.90 6.66
C VAL A 131 0.01 17.31 5.33
N VAL A 132 -0.74 17.98 4.44
CA VAL A 132 -0.21 18.39 3.13
C VAL A 132 0.88 19.46 3.28
N GLY A 133 0.67 20.46 4.14
CA GLY A 133 1.64 21.53 4.38
C GLY A 133 2.91 21.01 5.07
N GLY A 134 2.78 20.07 6.00
CA GLY A 134 3.91 19.42 6.67
C GLY A 134 4.72 18.54 5.71
N MET A 135 4.06 17.76 4.86
CA MET A 135 4.75 16.92 3.87
C MET A 135 5.45 17.76 2.78
N LEU A 136 4.81 18.84 2.31
CA LEU A 136 5.45 19.80 1.39
C LEU A 136 6.60 20.56 2.05
N ALA A 137 6.45 20.97 3.31
CA ALA A 137 7.52 21.63 4.04
C ALA A 137 8.71 20.68 4.24
N TRP A 138 8.48 19.46 4.75
CA TRP A 138 9.55 18.49 4.94
C TRP A 138 10.29 18.14 3.64
N GLY A 139 9.56 17.93 2.54
CA GLY A 139 10.19 17.57 1.25
C GLY A 139 10.84 18.73 0.47
N LEU A 140 10.36 19.98 0.60
CA LEU A 140 10.87 21.11 -0.20
C LEU A 140 11.69 22.12 0.58
N LEU A 141 11.50 22.24 1.91
CA LEU A 141 12.21 23.23 2.71
C LEU A 141 13.73 22.99 2.76
N PRO A 142 14.26 21.75 2.91
CA PRO A 142 15.71 21.51 2.86
C PRO A 142 16.34 22.02 1.56
N PHE A 143 15.72 21.69 0.41
CA PHE A 143 16.12 22.16 -0.92
C PHE A 143 16.07 23.69 -1.06
N VAL A 144 14.97 24.33 -0.66
CA VAL A 144 14.81 25.78 -0.76
C VAL A 144 15.82 26.50 0.15
N VAL A 145 16.03 26.02 1.38
CA VAL A 145 16.98 26.62 2.32
C VAL A 145 18.42 26.45 1.85
N SER A 146 18.82 25.26 1.38
CA SER A 146 20.18 25.05 0.88
C SER A 146 20.50 25.96 -0.31
N TRP A 147 19.55 26.07 -1.25
CA TRP A 147 19.70 26.93 -2.43
C TRP A 147 19.71 28.42 -2.09
N LEU A 148 18.86 28.89 -1.18
CA LEU A 148 18.87 30.30 -0.75
C LEU A 148 20.17 30.67 -0.01
N VAL A 149 20.72 29.77 0.81
CA VAL A 149 22.03 29.96 1.45
C VAL A 149 23.14 30.01 0.39
N ALA A 150 23.12 29.11 -0.59
CA ALA A 150 24.10 29.11 -1.68
C ALA A 150 24.00 30.40 -2.52
N ILE A 151 22.80 30.90 -2.82
CA ILE A 151 22.61 32.19 -3.52
C ILE A 151 23.27 33.34 -2.75
N SER A 152 23.17 33.33 -1.42
CA SER A 152 23.80 34.35 -0.56
C SER A 152 25.34 34.29 -0.58
N ASN A 153 25.93 33.12 -0.84
CA ASN A 153 27.38 32.91 -0.79
C ASN A 153 28.06 33.01 -2.16
N PHE A 154 27.39 32.52 -3.21
CA PHE A 154 27.95 32.38 -4.57
C PHE A 154 27.26 33.26 -5.63
N GLY A 155 26.22 34.02 -5.23
CA GLY A 155 25.40 34.82 -6.15
C GLY A 155 24.25 34.02 -6.78
N ILE A 156 23.41 34.69 -7.57
CA ILE A 156 22.21 34.08 -8.15
C ILE A 156 22.60 33.03 -9.20
N HIS A 157 22.28 31.76 -8.93
CA HIS A 157 22.51 30.61 -9.81
C HIS A 157 21.31 29.64 -9.78
N LEU A 158 21.25 28.75 -10.77
CA LEU A 158 20.26 27.67 -10.84
C LEU A 158 20.66 26.53 -9.90
N PRO A 159 19.71 25.83 -9.24
CA PRO A 159 20.01 24.81 -8.22
C PRO A 159 20.57 23.48 -8.78
N TRP A 160 20.96 23.45 -10.05
CA TRP A 160 21.58 22.32 -10.77
C TRP A 160 22.93 22.75 -11.35
N GLY A 161 23.91 23.01 -10.50
CA GLY A 161 25.28 23.32 -10.90
C GLY A 161 26.14 22.09 -11.24
N PRO A 162 27.30 22.27 -11.89
CA PRO A 162 28.26 21.20 -12.18
C PRO A 162 29.13 20.80 -10.98
N THR A 163 29.01 21.49 -9.84
CA THR A 163 29.74 21.21 -8.59
C THR A 163 28.75 20.96 -7.46
N ASN A 164 29.13 20.13 -6.49
CA ASN A 164 28.28 19.74 -5.37
C ASN A 164 27.84 20.92 -4.49
N GLU A 165 28.60 22.03 -4.50
CA GLU A 165 28.24 23.27 -3.78
C GLU A 165 27.09 24.05 -4.44
N LEU A 166 26.85 23.81 -5.73
CA LEU A 166 25.83 24.48 -6.56
C LEU A 166 24.72 23.51 -7.03
N ASN A 167 24.88 22.21 -6.79
CA ASN A 167 23.83 21.21 -7.00
C ASN A 167 23.10 20.97 -5.67
N HIS A 168 21.81 21.27 -5.63
CA HIS A 168 20.97 21.02 -4.46
C HIS A 168 19.88 19.98 -4.72
N MET A 169 19.84 19.41 -5.93
CA MET A 169 18.82 18.44 -6.33
C MET A 169 18.80 17.18 -5.45
N ASP A 170 19.93 16.83 -4.87
CA ASP A 170 20.08 15.65 -4.00
C ASP A 170 19.15 15.74 -2.76
N ASN A 171 18.87 16.96 -2.26
CA ASN A 171 17.91 17.21 -1.18
C ASN A 171 16.44 16.90 -1.55
N LEU A 172 16.14 16.67 -2.83
CA LEU A 172 14.82 16.23 -3.31
C LEU A 172 14.75 14.71 -3.52
N TRP A 173 15.85 13.97 -3.36
CA TRP A 173 15.89 12.52 -3.57
C TRP A 173 15.19 11.77 -2.44
N GLU A 174 15.49 12.07 -1.17
CA GLU A 174 14.81 11.48 0.00
C GLU A 174 13.27 11.57 -0.05
N PRO A 175 12.64 12.74 -0.25
CA PRO A 175 11.18 12.83 -0.31
C PRO A 175 10.59 12.18 -1.58
N LEU A 176 11.37 12.04 -2.66
CA LEU A 176 10.95 11.28 -3.85
C LEU A 176 10.94 9.77 -3.56
N LEU A 177 12.02 9.24 -2.96
CA LEU A 177 12.11 7.84 -2.54
C LEU A 177 10.96 7.47 -1.59
N PHE A 178 10.70 8.31 -0.58
CA PHE A 178 9.57 8.15 0.35
C PHE A 178 8.21 8.05 -0.35
N VAL A 179 7.98 8.85 -1.40
CA VAL A 179 6.73 8.76 -2.17
C VAL A 179 6.65 7.47 -3.00
N ILE A 180 7.77 7.02 -3.59
CA ILE A 180 7.83 5.77 -4.36
C ILE A 180 7.59 4.55 -3.44
N GLU A 181 8.24 4.53 -2.29
CA GLU A 181 8.09 3.56 -1.20
C GLU A 181 6.63 3.50 -0.69
N LEU A 182 6.00 4.64 -0.42
CA LEU A 182 4.57 4.71 -0.07
C LEU A 182 3.65 4.24 -1.21
N VAL A 183 4.03 4.43 -2.49
CA VAL A 183 3.28 3.88 -3.63
C VAL A 183 3.45 2.36 -3.70
N PHE A 184 4.66 1.84 -3.45
CA PHE A 184 4.93 0.39 -3.47
C PHE A 184 4.11 -0.34 -2.39
N LEU A 185 4.21 0.11 -1.13
CA LEU A 185 3.34 -0.35 -0.04
C LEU A 185 1.86 -0.10 -0.36
N GLY A 186 1.56 1.07 -0.90
CA GLY A 186 0.20 1.48 -1.26
C GLY A 186 -0.46 0.53 -2.25
N ILE A 187 0.27 -0.03 -3.21
CA ILE A 187 -0.22 -1.03 -4.17
C ILE A 187 -0.60 -2.32 -3.42
N VAL A 188 0.33 -2.93 -2.66
CA VAL A 188 0.06 -4.23 -2.00
C VAL A 188 -1.08 -4.12 -0.97
N PHE A 189 -1.12 -3.04 -0.19
CA PHE A 189 -2.07 -2.85 0.90
C PHE A 189 -3.33 -2.04 0.54
N ALA A 190 -3.43 -1.47 -0.67
CA ALA A 190 -4.63 -0.80 -1.21
C ALA A 190 -5.96 -1.56 -0.97
N PRO A 191 -6.07 -2.87 -1.25
CA PRO A 191 -7.34 -3.58 -1.04
C PRO A 191 -7.71 -3.64 0.44
N VAL A 192 -6.74 -3.80 1.34
CA VAL A 192 -6.99 -3.79 2.79
C VAL A 192 -7.38 -2.40 3.27
N LEU A 193 -6.64 -1.36 2.88
CA LEU A 193 -6.92 0.01 3.30
C LEU A 193 -8.29 0.49 2.81
N SER A 194 -8.60 0.28 1.53
CA SER A 194 -9.92 0.57 0.95
C SER A 194 -11.03 -0.26 1.61
N GLY A 195 -10.75 -1.52 1.93
CA GLY A 195 -11.71 -2.42 2.58
C GLY A 195 -12.05 -1.97 3.99
N LEU A 196 -11.04 -1.67 4.80
CA LEU A 196 -11.20 -1.14 6.16
C LEU A 196 -11.97 0.21 6.13
N MET A 197 -11.57 1.14 5.27
CA MET A 197 -12.30 2.41 5.09
C MET A 197 -13.74 2.19 4.59
N GLY A 198 -13.99 1.18 3.76
CA GLY A 198 -15.32 0.79 3.29
C GLY A 198 -16.21 0.21 4.39
N ILE A 199 -15.70 -0.75 5.15
CA ILE A 199 -16.40 -1.42 6.26
C ILE A 199 -16.76 -0.42 7.36
N TRP A 200 -15.75 0.30 7.88
CA TRP A 200 -15.93 1.23 9.00
C TRP A 200 -16.63 2.52 8.56
N GLY A 201 -16.41 2.96 7.31
CA GLY A 201 -17.05 4.11 6.70
C GLY A 201 -18.46 3.86 6.15
N LEU A 202 -18.93 2.60 6.17
CA LEU A 202 -20.20 2.17 5.59
C LEU A 202 -20.34 2.53 4.09
N SER A 203 -19.23 2.51 3.35
CA SER A 203 -19.13 2.96 1.96
C SER A 203 -19.13 1.79 0.98
N ARG A 204 -20.26 1.62 0.27
CA ARG A 204 -20.39 0.61 -0.81
C ARG A 204 -19.33 0.79 -1.89
N LYS A 205 -19.04 2.03 -2.29
CA LYS A 205 -18.04 2.36 -3.32
C LYS A 205 -16.68 1.74 -2.96
N LEU A 206 -16.20 1.97 -1.74
CA LEU A 206 -14.89 1.47 -1.31
C LEU A 206 -14.84 -0.06 -1.25
N LEU A 207 -15.91 -0.72 -0.80
CA LEU A 207 -16.02 -2.18 -0.84
C LEU A 207 -15.93 -2.74 -2.27
N THR A 208 -16.58 -2.07 -3.24
CA THR A 208 -16.46 -2.44 -4.67
C THR A 208 -15.03 -2.26 -5.19
N TRP A 209 -14.32 -1.21 -4.78
CA TRP A 209 -12.90 -1.04 -5.11
C TRP A 209 -12.03 -2.16 -4.54
N THR A 210 -12.25 -2.56 -3.29
CA THR A 210 -11.52 -3.69 -2.66
C THR A 210 -11.70 -5.00 -3.42
N VAL A 211 -12.96 -5.35 -3.75
CA VAL A 211 -13.26 -6.58 -4.49
C VAL A 211 -12.69 -6.52 -5.90
N GLY A 212 -12.86 -5.40 -6.60
CA GLY A 212 -12.29 -5.17 -7.92
C GLY A 212 -10.76 -5.31 -7.92
N TYR A 213 -10.09 -4.75 -6.91
CA TYR A 213 -8.64 -4.83 -6.77
C TYR A 213 -8.15 -6.28 -6.63
N TYR A 214 -8.74 -7.07 -5.73
CA TYR A 214 -8.38 -8.49 -5.58
C TYR A 214 -8.63 -9.28 -6.87
N LEU A 215 -9.74 -9.03 -7.58
CA LEU A 215 -10.02 -9.66 -8.87
C LEU A 215 -9.00 -9.26 -9.95
N THR A 216 -8.55 -8.00 -9.97
CA THR A 216 -7.49 -7.54 -10.88
C THR A 216 -6.16 -8.22 -10.59
N VAL A 217 -5.75 -8.33 -9.32
CA VAL A 217 -4.51 -9.04 -8.94
C VAL A 217 -4.57 -10.51 -9.37
N ILE A 218 -5.68 -11.21 -9.07
CA ILE A 218 -5.87 -12.61 -9.50
C ILE A 218 -5.84 -12.73 -11.03
N GLY A 219 -6.49 -11.81 -11.76
CA GLY A 219 -6.51 -11.80 -13.21
C GLY A 219 -5.14 -11.57 -13.85
N ILE A 220 -4.38 -10.61 -13.33
CA ILE A 220 -3.00 -10.34 -13.78
C ILE A 220 -2.11 -11.56 -13.49
N HIS A 221 -2.15 -12.10 -12.26
CA HIS A 221 -1.37 -13.29 -11.90
C HIS A 221 -1.70 -14.47 -12.82
N ALA A 222 -2.99 -14.76 -13.05
CA ALA A 222 -3.43 -15.84 -13.93
C ALA A 222 -2.97 -15.67 -15.39
N ILE A 223 -2.89 -14.43 -15.90
CA ILE A 223 -2.34 -14.15 -17.23
C ILE A 223 -0.82 -14.36 -17.23
N LEU A 224 -0.10 -13.82 -16.24
CA LEU A 224 1.37 -13.92 -16.16
C LEU A 224 1.87 -15.35 -15.88
N THR A 225 1.03 -16.22 -15.33
CA THR A 225 1.33 -17.66 -15.14
C THR A 225 0.86 -18.56 -16.28
N PHE A 226 0.40 -18.01 -17.41
CA PHE A 226 0.01 -18.81 -18.57
C PHE A 226 1.25 -19.33 -19.30
N GLU A 227 1.26 -20.62 -19.65
CA GLU A 227 2.42 -21.34 -20.21
C GLU A 227 3.09 -20.60 -21.37
N GLY A 228 2.31 -20.21 -22.39
CA GLY A 228 2.80 -19.47 -23.56
C GLY A 228 3.26 -18.02 -23.29
N ILE A 229 3.13 -17.51 -22.07
CA ILE A 229 3.78 -16.27 -21.61
C ILE A 229 5.06 -16.61 -20.85
N THR A 230 5.00 -17.57 -19.91
CA THR A 230 6.16 -18.00 -19.11
C THR A 230 7.30 -18.60 -19.93
N GLU A 231 7.01 -19.24 -21.08
CA GLU A 231 8.03 -19.67 -22.04
C GLU A 231 8.83 -18.51 -22.66
N SER A 232 8.24 -17.30 -22.70
CA SER A 232 8.86 -16.12 -23.31
C SER A 232 9.47 -15.15 -22.30
N VAL A 233 8.87 -15.05 -21.11
CA VAL A 233 9.31 -14.20 -20.00
C VAL A 233 8.97 -14.90 -18.69
N ASP A 234 9.97 -15.55 -18.08
CA ASP A 234 9.84 -16.05 -16.71
C ASP A 234 9.93 -14.88 -15.72
N LEU A 235 8.88 -14.74 -14.90
CA LEU A 235 8.75 -13.72 -13.86
C LEU A 235 8.84 -14.32 -12.45
N GLY A 236 9.15 -15.61 -12.32
CA GLY A 236 9.28 -16.28 -11.04
C GLY A 236 7.96 -16.45 -10.30
N LEU A 237 6.82 -16.49 -11.00
CA LEU A 237 5.52 -16.72 -10.39
C LEU A 237 5.23 -18.22 -10.31
N SER A 238 4.70 -18.67 -9.17
CA SER A 238 4.19 -20.03 -9.05
C SER A 238 2.96 -20.23 -9.95
N PRO A 239 2.99 -21.16 -10.92
CA PRO A 239 1.85 -21.39 -11.81
C PRO A 239 0.66 -21.95 -11.04
N LEU A 240 -0.55 -21.55 -11.44
CA LEU A 240 -1.78 -22.14 -10.92
C LEU A 240 -1.80 -23.64 -11.30
N PRO A 241 -2.10 -24.55 -10.35
CA PRO A 241 -2.20 -25.97 -10.68
C PRO A 241 -3.32 -26.18 -11.71
N ALA A 242 -2.95 -26.65 -12.90
CA ALA A 242 -3.89 -26.87 -13.98
C ALA A 242 -4.99 -27.85 -13.53
N GLN A 243 -6.24 -27.39 -13.48
CA GLN A 243 -7.41 -28.25 -13.25
C GLN A 243 -7.84 -29.01 -14.52
N ILE A 244 -7.13 -28.80 -15.63
CA ILE A 244 -7.20 -29.59 -16.84
C ILE A 244 -5.97 -30.51 -16.79
N GLY A 245 -6.18 -31.81 -17.01
CA GLY A 245 -5.24 -32.86 -16.62
C GLY A 245 -3.84 -32.74 -17.23
N GLU A 246 -2.89 -33.44 -16.61
CA GLU A 246 -1.49 -33.58 -17.03
C GLU A 246 -1.35 -33.58 -18.55
N ALA A 247 -0.48 -32.70 -19.07
CA ALA A 247 -0.16 -32.63 -20.48
C ALA A 247 0.29 -34.02 -20.96
N THR A 248 -0.60 -34.72 -21.65
CA THR A 248 -0.29 -36.06 -22.16
C THR A 248 0.79 -35.88 -23.21
N LEU A 249 1.92 -36.59 -23.05
CA LEU A 249 3.10 -36.57 -23.94
C LEU A 249 2.83 -37.16 -25.35
N LEU A 250 1.60 -37.04 -25.85
CA LEU A 250 1.10 -37.56 -27.12
C LEU A 250 0.07 -36.58 -27.73
N GLY A 251 0.53 -35.38 -28.08
CA GLY A 251 -0.02 -34.60 -29.18
C GLY A 251 0.78 -34.90 -30.45
N GLY A 252 0.11 -35.24 -31.56
CA GLY A 252 0.75 -35.57 -32.84
C GLY A 252 0.91 -34.39 -33.79
#